data_AF-A0A9P9YJJ7-F1
#
_entry.id   AF-A0A9P9YJJ7-F1
#
_cell.length_a   1.000
_cell.length_b   1.000
_cell.length_c   1.000
_cell.angle_alpha   90.00
_cell.angle_beta   90.00
_cell.angle_gamma   90.00
#
_symmetry.space_group_name_H-M   'P 1'
#
loop_
_entity.id
_entity.type
_entity.pdbx_description
1 polymer ?
#
loop_
_entity_poly.entity_id
_entity_poly.type
_entity_poly.pdbx_seq_one_letter_code
_entity_poly.pdbx_strand_id
1 'polypeptide(L)'
;MSHNEVPFDELMAAKRESRARSSVREIRCLLDDLHLQMFHLMEDQELLHLQVNKQSCRARLFLARTRLLQGSERTSAEVRLPRGRSYKALTRVIEVSKNLGKALKITRHPVEPILGYFRPLTNIFGSLVPESLRLASRHWYHCLDLVAECANTRKELQWTITSIKMLQSALD
;
A
#
# COMPACT_ATOMS: atom_id res chain seq x y z
N MET A 1 -10.36 -70.46 -17.55
CA MET A 1 -9.77 -69.11 -17.46
C MET A 1 -10.86 -68.22 -16.87
N SER A 2 -10.78 -67.91 -15.58
CA SER A 2 -11.79 -67.10 -14.88
C SER A 2 -11.54 -65.63 -15.18
N HIS A 3 -12.45 -64.98 -15.90
CA HIS A 3 -12.46 -63.53 -16.04
C HIS A 3 -12.86 -62.94 -14.67
N ASN A 4 -11.87 -62.41 -13.94
CA ASN A 4 -12.14 -61.51 -12.82
C ASN A 4 -12.64 -60.18 -13.40
N GLU A 5 -13.93 -60.09 -13.65
CA GLU A 5 -14.59 -58.81 -13.88
C GLU A 5 -14.68 -58.08 -12.54
N VAL A 6 -13.82 -57.07 -12.37
CA VAL A 6 -13.88 -56.16 -11.21
C VAL A 6 -15.25 -55.47 -11.26
N PRO A 7 -16.06 -55.52 -10.18
CA PRO A 7 -17.36 -54.88 -10.14
C PRO A 7 -17.27 -53.40 -10.50
N PHE A 8 -18.14 -52.93 -11.39
CA PHE A 8 -18.16 -51.54 -11.87
C PHE A 8 -18.22 -50.51 -10.72
N ASP A 9 -18.84 -50.88 -9.58
CA ASP A 9 -18.93 -50.06 -8.38
C ASP A 9 -17.58 -49.87 -7.65
N GLU A 10 -16.70 -50.87 -7.63
CA GLU A 10 -15.35 -50.74 -7.06
C GLU A 10 -14.48 -49.80 -7.89
N LEU A 11 -14.64 -49.84 -9.22
CA LEU A 11 -13.92 -48.97 -10.14
C LEU A 11 -14.34 -47.49 -9.96
N MET A 12 -15.63 -47.26 -9.71
CA MET A 12 -16.19 -45.92 -9.48
C MET A 12 -15.84 -45.37 -8.09
N ALA A 13 -15.77 -46.23 -7.07
CA ALA A 13 -15.28 -45.88 -5.74
C ALA A 13 -13.80 -45.49 -5.77
N ALA A 14 -12.94 -46.30 -6.40
CA ALA A 14 -11.53 -46.01 -6.57
C ALA A 14 -11.28 -44.69 -7.35
N LYS A 15 -12.09 -44.42 -8.38
CA LYS A 15 -12.01 -43.16 -9.14
C LYS A 15 -12.42 -41.95 -8.29
N ARG A 16 -13.45 -42.06 -7.45
CA ARG A 16 -13.87 -41.00 -6.52
C ARG A 16 -12.80 -40.73 -5.45
N GLU A 17 -12.21 -41.77 -4.89
CA GLU A 17 -11.11 -41.63 -3.93
C GLU A 17 -9.86 -41.00 -4.56
N SER A 18 -9.48 -41.41 -5.78
CA SER A 18 -8.34 -40.81 -6.48
C SER A 18 -8.54 -39.32 -6.74
N ARG A 19 -9.77 -38.91 -7.08
CA ARG A 19 -10.15 -37.52 -7.33
C ARG A 19 -10.15 -36.69 -6.04
N ALA A 20 -10.65 -37.25 -4.94
CA ALA A 20 -10.61 -36.62 -3.63
C ALA A 20 -9.16 -36.45 -3.11
N ARG A 21 -8.29 -37.44 -3.34
CA ARG A 21 -6.86 -37.32 -3.01
C ARG A 21 -6.14 -36.26 -3.86
N SER A 22 -6.52 -36.11 -5.14
CA SER A 22 -6.01 -35.03 -6.00
C SER A 22 -6.42 -33.66 -5.49
N SER A 23 -7.70 -33.46 -5.15
CA SER A 23 -8.20 -32.17 -4.68
C SER A 23 -7.59 -31.77 -3.33
N VAL A 24 -7.40 -32.71 -2.41
CA VAL A 24 -6.70 -32.43 -1.13
C VAL A 24 -5.25 -32.02 -1.38
N ARG A 25 -4.57 -32.64 -2.35
CA ARG A 25 -3.20 -32.28 -2.71
C ARG A 25 -3.14 -30.88 -3.33
N GLU A 26 -4.07 -30.55 -4.23
CA GLU A 26 -4.18 -29.23 -4.85
C GLU A 26 -4.41 -28.13 -3.80
N ILE A 27 -5.30 -28.37 -2.82
CA ILE A 27 -5.55 -27.43 -1.72
C ILE A 27 -4.28 -27.23 -0.88
N ARG A 28 -3.54 -28.31 -0.57
CA ARG A 28 -2.27 -28.21 0.17
C ARG A 28 -1.20 -27.43 -0.59
N CYS A 29 -1.04 -27.67 -1.90
CA CYS A 29 -0.12 -26.88 -2.71
C CYS A 29 -0.49 -25.39 -2.74
N LEU A 30 -1.78 -25.07 -2.90
CA LEU A 30 -2.26 -23.69 -2.84
C LEU A 30 -2.01 -23.07 -1.46
N LEU A 31 -2.18 -23.84 -0.38
CA LEU A 31 -1.90 -23.40 0.96
C LEU A 31 -0.41 -23.07 1.15
N ASP A 32 0.49 -23.90 0.62
CA ASP A 32 1.93 -23.65 0.65
C ASP A 32 2.29 -22.37 -0.12
N ASP A 33 1.70 -22.17 -1.31
CA ASP A 33 1.89 -20.96 -2.12
C ASP A 33 1.42 -19.70 -1.39
N LEU A 34 0.27 -19.76 -0.70
CA LEU A 34 -0.26 -18.63 0.07
C LEU A 34 0.59 -18.32 1.30
N HIS A 35 1.15 -19.32 1.97
CA HIS A 35 2.09 -19.09 3.08
C HIS A 35 3.37 -18.43 2.58
N LEU A 36 3.90 -18.87 1.43
CA LEU A 36 5.06 -18.24 0.81
C LEU A 36 4.75 -16.78 0.44
N GLN A 37 3.60 -16.51 -0.18
CA GLN A 37 3.16 -15.16 -0.49
C GLN A 37 3.01 -14.30 0.78
N MET A 38 2.47 -14.86 1.86
CA MET A 38 2.36 -14.18 3.15
C MET A 38 3.75 -13.75 3.67
N PHE A 39 4.75 -14.62 3.60
CA PHE A 39 6.11 -14.27 4.03
C PHE A 39 6.73 -13.16 3.17
N HIS A 40 6.55 -13.20 1.85
CA HIS A 40 7.00 -12.12 0.98
C HIS A 40 6.31 -10.79 1.29
N LEU A 41 4.99 -10.80 1.50
CA LEU A 41 4.23 -9.59 1.85
C LEU A 41 4.66 -9.02 3.22
N MET A 42 5.03 -9.88 4.18
CA MET A 42 5.57 -9.45 5.47
C MET A 42 6.94 -8.77 5.30
N GLU A 43 7.83 -9.36 4.51
CA GLU A 43 9.15 -8.78 4.21
C GLU A 43 9.01 -7.43 3.50
N ASP A 44 8.15 -7.35 2.48
CA ASP A 44 7.85 -6.11 1.76
C ASP A 44 7.28 -5.04 2.69
N GLN A 45 6.39 -5.41 3.62
CA GLN A 45 5.81 -4.48 4.58
C GLN A 45 6.90 -3.89 5.50
N GLU A 46 7.81 -4.71 6.01
CA GLU A 46 8.92 -4.25 6.85
C GLU A 46 9.89 -3.34 6.08
N LEU A 47 10.20 -3.69 4.83
CA LEU A 47 11.02 -2.86 3.95
C LEU A 47 10.38 -1.49 3.71
N LEU A 48 9.09 -1.46 3.39
CA LEU A 48 8.36 -0.21 3.18
C LEU A 48 8.30 0.63 4.47
N HIS A 49 8.07 0.00 5.62
CA HIS A 49 8.12 0.68 6.92
C HIS A 49 9.48 1.32 7.20
N LEU A 50 10.57 0.61 6.93
CA LEU A 50 11.93 1.13 7.06
C LEU A 50 12.15 2.32 6.12
N GLN A 51 11.67 2.25 4.88
CA GLN A 51 11.78 3.35 3.93
C GLN A 51 10.98 4.59 4.36
N VAL A 52 9.73 4.41 4.82
CA VAL A 52 8.91 5.50 5.38
C VAL A 52 9.63 6.17 6.56
N ASN A 53 10.19 5.37 7.47
CA ASN A 53 10.95 5.89 8.61
C ASN A 53 12.18 6.68 8.15
N LYS A 54 12.97 6.14 7.23
CA LYS A 54 14.15 6.81 6.66
C LYS A 54 13.78 8.15 6.02
N GLN A 55 12.75 8.18 5.17
CA GLN A 55 12.35 9.38 4.46
C GLN A 55 11.71 10.42 5.40
N SER A 56 10.88 9.99 6.35
CA SER A 56 10.25 10.88 7.34
C SER A 56 11.26 11.48 8.31
N CYS A 57 12.28 10.72 8.74
CA CYS A 57 13.39 11.22 9.55
C CYS A 57 14.19 12.29 8.79
N ARG A 58 14.52 12.04 7.52
CA ARG A 58 15.20 13.03 6.67
C ARG A 58 14.37 14.30 6.50
N ALA A 59 13.08 14.16 6.21
CA ALA A 59 12.17 15.29 6.07
C ALA A 59 12.10 16.13 7.36
N ARG A 60 11.99 15.48 8.52
CA ARG A 60 11.99 16.14 9.83
C ARG A 60 13.31 16.85 10.14
N LEU A 61 14.45 16.26 9.78
CA LEU A 61 15.77 16.88 9.98
C LEU A 61 15.91 18.17 9.15
N PHE A 62 15.53 18.15 7.88
CA PHE A 62 15.55 19.35 7.03
C PHE A 62 14.59 20.43 7.54
N LEU A 63 13.45 20.02 8.06
CA LEU A 63 12.47 20.93 8.65
C LEU A 63 13.01 21.54 9.96
N ALA A 64 13.67 20.75 10.80
CA ALA A 64 14.35 21.24 12.01
C ALA A 64 15.48 22.24 11.66
N ARG A 65 16.28 21.94 10.64
CA ARG A 65 17.30 22.87 10.12
C ARG A 65 16.68 24.19 9.64
N THR A 66 15.54 24.12 8.95
CA THR A 66 14.82 25.32 8.50
C THR A 66 14.37 26.17 9.69
N ARG A 67 13.77 25.55 10.71
CA ARG A 67 13.35 26.23 11.96
C ARG A 67 14.52 26.82 12.73
N LEU A 68 15.68 26.15 12.73
CA LEU A 68 16.88 26.68 13.37
C LEU A 68 17.39 27.95 12.67
N LEU A 69 17.42 27.95 11.33
CA LEU A 69 17.95 29.07 10.54
C LEU A 69 17.00 30.26 10.45
N GLN A 70 15.69 30.00 10.39
CA GLN A 70 14.67 31.06 10.24
C GLN A 70 14.02 31.47 11.57
N GLY A 71 14.39 30.83 12.67
CA GLY A 71 13.77 31.00 13.97
C GLY A 71 12.48 30.18 14.15
N SER A 72 12.04 30.08 15.41
CA SER A 72 10.79 29.42 15.80
C SER A 72 9.54 30.29 15.58
N GLU A 73 9.73 31.50 15.02
CA GLU A 73 8.65 32.35 14.57
C GLU A 73 7.73 31.52 13.67
N ARG A 74 6.45 31.46 14.05
CA ARG A 74 5.38 30.73 13.33
C ARG A 74 5.07 31.36 11.96
N THR A 75 6.05 31.89 11.25
CA THR A 75 5.94 32.49 9.91
C THR A 75 5.37 31.52 8.87
N SER A 76 5.35 30.21 9.16
CA SER A 76 4.75 29.17 8.32
C SER A 76 3.42 28.60 8.84
N ALA A 77 2.96 28.95 10.05
CA ALA A 77 1.77 28.32 10.66
C ALA A 77 0.45 28.77 10.01
N GLU A 78 0.46 29.90 9.32
CA GLU A 78 -0.55 30.18 8.31
C GLU A 78 0.09 29.93 6.95
N VAL A 79 0.04 28.68 6.48
CA VAL A 79 -0.07 28.48 5.04
C VAL A 79 -1.30 29.27 4.63
N ARG A 80 -1.11 30.51 4.20
CA ARG A 80 -2.18 31.45 3.82
C ARG A 80 -2.83 30.94 2.54
N LEU A 81 -3.56 29.83 2.66
CA LEU A 81 -4.54 29.45 1.67
C LEU A 81 -5.58 30.58 1.63
N PRO A 82 -6.13 30.90 0.45
CA PRO A 82 -7.14 31.94 0.32
C PRO A 82 -8.30 31.69 1.30
N ARG A 83 -8.48 32.56 2.30
CA ARG A 83 -9.50 32.39 3.37
C ARG A 83 -10.94 32.59 2.90
N GLY A 84 -11.16 32.98 1.64
CA GLY A 84 -12.49 33.29 1.08
C GLY A 84 -12.87 32.47 -0.15
N ARG A 85 -12.08 31.47 -0.55
CA ARG A 85 -12.40 30.59 -1.70
C ARG A 85 -12.16 29.14 -1.33
N SER A 86 -13.01 28.25 -1.86
CA SER A 86 -12.77 26.82 -1.77
C SER A 86 -11.47 26.48 -2.51
N TYR A 87 -10.66 25.64 -1.87
CA TYR A 87 -9.40 25.15 -2.45
C TYR A 87 -9.45 23.63 -2.56
N LYS A 88 -8.77 23.10 -3.58
CA LYS A 88 -8.63 21.68 -3.83
C LYS A 88 -7.23 21.23 -3.41
N ALA A 89 -7.16 20.04 -2.82
CA ALA A 89 -5.89 19.43 -2.47
C ALA A 89 -5.07 19.12 -3.73
N LEU A 90 -3.79 19.49 -3.72
CA LEU A 90 -2.83 19.15 -4.78
C LEU A 90 -2.54 17.65 -4.82
N THR A 91 -2.58 16.98 -3.66
CA THR A 91 -2.37 15.54 -3.55
C THR A 91 -3.64 14.89 -3.03
N ARG A 92 -4.13 13.87 -3.73
CA ARG A 92 -5.33 13.13 -3.36
C ARG A 92 -5.04 11.63 -3.40
N VAL A 93 -5.61 10.90 -2.45
CA VAL A 93 -5.67 9.43 -2.46
C VAL A 93 -6.92 9.03 -3.25
N ILE A 94 -6.76 8.16 -4.23
CA ILE A 94 -7.87 7.56 -4.98
C ILE A 94 -7.84 6.04 -4.86
N GLU A 95 -9.00 5.41 -4.99
CA GLU A 95 -9.09 3.95 -5.17
C GLU A 95 -9.06 3.62 -6.66
N VAL A 96 -8.24 2.64 -7.04
CA VAL A 96 -8.12 2.12 -8.40
C VAL A 96 -8.41 0.64 -8.36
N SER A 97 -9.22 0.16 -9.29
CA SER A 97 -9.48 -1.28 -9.46
C SER A 97 -8.21 -1.98 -9.97
N LYS A 98 -7.79 -3.03 -9.26
CA LYS A 98 -6.69 -3.93 -9.59
C LYS A 98 -7.23 -5.36 -9.61
N ASN A 99 -6.51 -6.30 -10.22
CA ASN A 99 -6.95 -7.69 -10.40
C ASN A 99 -7.36 -8.40 -9.07
N LEU A 100 -6.78 -7.98 -7.94
CA LEU A 100 -7.04 -8.51 -6.59
C LEU A 100 -7.93 -7.60 -5.71
N GLY A 101 -8.64 -6.63 -6.31
CA GLY A 101 -9.55 -5.72 -5.59
C GLY A 101 -9.19 -4.25 -5.74
N LYS A 102 -9.44 -3.44 -4.71
CA LYS A 102 -9.20 -2.00 -4.76
C LYS A 102 -7.84 -1.63 -4.17
N ALA A 103 -7.00 -0.96 -4.95
CA ALA A 103 -5.71 -0.41 -4.54
C ALA A 103 -5.79 1.10 -4.33
N LEU A 104 -5.09 1.61 -3.33
CA LEU A 104 -4.92 3.04 -3.11
C LEU A 104 -3.81 3.57 -4.01
N LYS A 105 -4.04 4.71 -4.66
CA LYS A 105 -3.05 5.41 -5.47
C LYS A 105 -3.03 6.89 -5.13
N ILE A 106 -1.83 7.47 -5.09
CA ILE A 106 -1.66 8.92 -4.95
C ILE A 106 -1.74 9.57 -6.33
N THR A 107 -2.66 10.53 -6.46
CA THR A 107 -2.76 11.45 -7.60
C THR A 107 -2.29 12.82 -7.19
N ARG A 108 -1.52 13.46 -8.08
CA ARG A 108 -1.00 14.81 -7.90
C ARG A 108 -1.53 15.69 -9.02
N HIS A 109 -2.13 16.81 -8.63
CA HIS A 109 -2.64 17.84 -9.53
C HIS A 109 -1.60 18.94 -9.72
N PRO A 110 -1.50 19.51 -10.93
CA PRO A 110 -0.70 20.71 -11.16
C PRO A 110 -1.26 21.90 -10.36
N VAL A 111 -0.42 22.91 -10.17
CA VAL A 111 -0.83 24.15 -9.51
C VAL A 111 -1.63 24.98 -10.50
N GLU A 112 -2.94 25.05 -10.31
CA GLU A 112 -3.89 25.75 -11.17
C GLU A 112 -4.85 26.59 -10.32
N PRO A 113 -4.49 27.86 -10.03
CA PRO A 113 -5.28 28.75 -9.19
C PRO A 113 -6.71 28.96 -9.69
N ILE A 114 -6.91 28.94 -11.01
CA ILE A 114 -8.22 29.11 -11.66
C ILE A 114 -9.16 27.95 -11.29
N LEU A 115 -8.64 26.72 -11.22
CA LEU A 115 -9.41 25.52 -10.85
C LEU A 115 -9.45 25.25 -9.35
N GLY A 116 -8.83 26.12 -8.54
CA GLY A 116 -8.76 26.02 -7.08
C GLY A 116 -7.59 25.19 -6.55
N TYR A 117 -6.63 24.80 -7.39
CA TYR A 117 -5.43 24.05 -7.00
C TYR A 117 -4.30 25.02 -6.62
N PHE A 118 -4.17 25.30 -5.32
CA PHE A 118 -3.18 26.26 -4.83
C PHE A 118 -1.95 25.56 -4.25
N ARG A 119 -0.77 26.10 -4.54
CA ARG A 119 0.44 25.74 -3.82
C ARG A 119 0.53 26.55 -2.52
N PRO A 120 0.80 25.91 -1.37
CA PRO A 120 1.28 26.61 -0.18
C PRO A 120 2.39 27.60 -0.58
N LEU A 121 2.22 28.89 -0.28
CA LEU A 121 3.02 29.99 -0.83
C LEU A 121 4.52 29.66 -0.87
N THR A 122 5.10 29.67 -2.07
CA THR A 122 6.54 29.46 -2.32
C THR A 122 7.39 30.72 -2.19
N ASN A 123 6.75 31.86 -1.92
CA ASN A 123 7.37 33.12 -1.58
C ASN A 123 6.72 33.60 -0.29
N ILE A 124 7.50 33.65 0.78
CA ILE A 124 7.10 34.28 2.04
C ILE A 124 7.83 35.63 2.04
N PHE A 125 7.08 36.73 1.88
CA PHE A 125 7.60 38.11 1.91
C PHE A 125 8.71 38.42 0.88
N GLY A 126 8.58 37.98 -0.38
CA GLY A 126 9.56 38.30 -1.44
C GLY A 126 10.91 37.58 -1.32
N SER A 127 11.07 36.73 -0.31
CA SER A 127 12.24 35.87 -0.10
C SER A 127 11.98 34.47 -0.65
N LEU A 128 12.99 33.91 -1.34
CA LEU A 128 12.97 32.54 -1.84
C LEU A 128 12.80 31.57 -0.66
N VAL A 129 11.91 30.58 -0.81
CA VAL A 129 11.80 29.49 0.17
C VAL A 129 13.16 28.81 0.38
N PRO A 130 13.60 28.60 1.64
CA PRO A 130 14.87 27.94 1.92
C PRO A 130 14.98 26.58 1.25
N GLU A 131 16.18 26.25 0.77
CA GLU A 131 16.46 24.96 0.14
C GLU A 131 16.13 23.79 1.07
N SER A 132 16.41 23.92 2.38
CA SER A 132 16.06 22.91 3.37
C SER A 132 14.55 22.65 3.43
N LEU A 133 13.70 23.67 3.27
CA LEU A 133 12.25 23.50 3.28
C LEU A 133 11.75 22.82 2.00
N ARG A 134 12.35 23.15 0.85
CA ARG A 134 12.10 22.47 -0.43
C ARG A 134 12.49 20.99 -0.37
N LEU A 135 13.66 20.67 0.19
CA LEU A 135 14.11 19.29 0.38
C LEU A 135 13.20 18.53 1.34
N ALA A 136 12.82 19.14 2.46
CA ALA A 136 11.84 18.56 3.39
C ALA A 136 10.53 18.23 2.68
N SER A 137 10.00 19.16 1.88
CA SER A 137 8.78 18.96 1.09
C SER A 137 8.91 17.80 0.11
N ARG A 138 10.03 17.68 -0.62
CA ARG A 138 10.28 16.55 -1.53
C ARG A 138 10.27 15.20 -0.81
N HIS A 139 10.92 15.11 0.35
CA HIS A 139 10.90 13.89 1.15
C HIS A 139 9.49 13.56 1.66
N TRP A 140 8.72 14.56 2.10
CA TRP A 140 7.32 14.36 2.49
C TRP A 140 6.45 13.89 1.32
N TYR A 141 6.64 14.43 0.11
CA TYR A 141 5.90 13.97 -1.07
C TYR A 141 6.16 12.51 -1.38
N HIS A 142 7.40 12.05 -1.25
CA HIS A 142 7.76 10.65 -1.49
C HIS A 142 7.25 9.74 -0.36
N CYS A 143 7.28 10.18 0.90
CA CYS A 143 6.66 9.46 2.02
C CYS A 143 5.18 9.14 1.74
N LEU A 144 4.44 10.05 1.09
CA LEU A 144 3.03 9.81 0.78
C LEU A 144 2.82 8.63 -0.19
N ASP A 145 3.73 8.44 -1.15
CA ASP A 145 3.68 7.28 -2.06
C ASP A 145 3.94 5.99 -1.26
N LEU A 146 5.02 5.97 -0.48
CA LEU A 146 5.40 4.82 0.33
C LEU A 146 4.32 4.42 1.33
N VAL A 147 3.63 5.39 1.95
CA VAL A 147 2.52 5.13 2.87
C VAL A 147 1.31 4.52 2.15
N ALA A 148 1.01 4.97 0.93
CA ALA A 148 -0.05 4.36 0.12
C ALA A 148 0.31 2.92 -0.26
N GLU A 149 1.57 2.66 -0.61
CA GLU A 149 2.09 1.31 -0.86
C GLU A 149 2.01 0.42 0.39
N CYS A 150 2.46 0.90 1.56
CA CYS A 150 2.29 0.19 2.84
C CYS A 150 0.83 -0.23 3.08
N ALA A 151 -0.11 0.69 2.83
CA ALA A 151 -1.53 0.42 3.04
C ALA A 151 -2.06 -0.65 2.07
N ASN A 152 -1.56 -0.70 0.83
CA ASN A 152 -1.92 -1.73 -0.14
C ASN A 152 -1.33 -3.09 0.23
N THR A 153 -0.04 -3.15 0.56
CA THR A 153 0.62 -4.40 1.00
C THR A 153 -0.07 -4.95 2.25
N ARG A 154 -0.43 -4.10 3.22
CA ARG A 154 -1.19 -4.54 4.40
C ARG A 154 -2.56 -5.11 4.05
N LYS A 155 -3.28 -4.50 3.11
CA LYS A 155 -4.58 -5.03 2.65
C LYS A 155 -4.40 -6.40 1.99
N GLU A 156 -3.39 -6.56 1.15
CA GLU A 156 -3.08 -7.82 0.47
C GLU A 156 -2.66 -8.91 1.46
N LEU A 157 -1.85 -8.57 2.46
CA LEU A 157 -1.47 -9.46 3.55
C LEU A 157 -2.69 -9.93 4.34
N GLN A 158 -3.58 -9.00 4.71
CA GLN A 158 -4.81 -9.35 5.42
C GLN A 158 -5.69 -10.30 4.60
N TRP A 159 -5.83 -10.05 3.30
CA TRP A 159 -6.60 -10.91 2.41
C TRP A 159 -5.98 -12.30 2.27
N THR A 160 -4.65 -12.38 2.17
CA THR A 160 -3.90 -13.64 2.12
C THR A 160 -4.09 -14.45 3.40
N ILE A 161 -3.96 -13.83 4.57
CA ILE A 161 -4.20 -14.46 5.87
C ILE A 161 -5.64 -14.98 5.97
N THR A 162 -6.62 -14.19 5.54
CA THR A 162 -8.02 -14.64 5.52
C THR A 162 -8.21 -15.83 4.57
N SER A 163 -7.58 -15.82 3.40
CA SER A 163 -7.66 -16.92 2.42
C SER A 163 -7.05 -18.22 2.97
N ILE A 164 -5.90 -18.14 3.64
CA ILE A 164 -5.27 -19.26 4.35
C ILE A 164 -6.24 -19.86 5.38
N LYS A 165 -6.85 -19.03 6.22
CA LYS A 165 -7.81 -19.50 7.24
C LYS A 165 -9.03 -20.19 6.63
N MET A 166 -9.56 -19.66 5.54
CA MET A 166 -10.69 -20.25 4.83
C MET A 166 -10.33 -21.62 4.24
N LEU A 167 -9.15 -21.75 3.62
CA LEU A 167 -8.69 -23.03 3.05
C LEU A 167 -8.37 -24.07 4.12
N GLN A 168 -7.81 -23.66 5.26
CA GLN A 168 -7.60 -24.54 6.41
C GLN A 168 -8.92 -25.08 6.94
N SER A 169 -9.93 -24.22 7.12
CA SER A 169 -11.27 -24.65 7.57
C SER A 169 -12.01 -25.55 6.58
N ALA A 170 -11.59 -25.60 5.31
CA ALA A 170 -12.14 -26.50 4.31
C ALA A 170 -11.43 -27.86 4.28
N LEU A 171 -10.29 -27.99 4.97
CA LEU A 171 -9.48 -29.20 5.05
C LEU A 171 -9.73 -29.98 6.35
N ASP A 172 -10.17 -29.28 7.40
CA ASP A 172 -10.66 -29.82 8.68
C ASP A 172 -12.11 -30.35 8.56
#